data_AF-A0A8C5GWR3-F1
#
_entry.id   AF-A0A8C5GWR3-F1
#
_cell.length_a   1.000
_cell.length_b   1.000
_cell.length_c   1.000
_cell.angle_alpha   90.00
_cell.angle_beta   90.00
_cell.angle_gamma   90.00
#
_symmetry.space_group_name_H-M   'P 1'
#
loop_
_entity.id
_entity.type
_entity.pdbx_description
1 polymer ?
#
loop_
_entity_poly.entity_id
_entity_poly.type
_entity_poly.pdbx_seq_one_letter_code
_entity_poly.pdbx_strand_id
1 'polypeptide(L)'
;VADNREFQKHGKDLEKVKQRLAEIANYVDKFYRALNIRVALVGLEVWSDSDKCPITQDPFTTLHEFLDWRKVKLLPTKPHDNAQLISGVYFQGTTIGMAPIMSMCTAEQSGGIVMDHSENPLGAAVTLAHELGHNFGMNHDTPERGCGCRMTADRGGCIMTPSTGYPFPTIFSTCSKKDLAASLEKGVGMCLYNMPEVKVLYGGQKCGNGYVEEGEECDCGEPEECMNPCCNATTCTLKGDAVCAHGQCCEDCRLKVAGTMCREPSNSCDLPEFCTGASPHCPANVYLHDGHACHHVEGYCYNGICQTHEQQCITLWGPGAKPAPGICFERVNSAGDPYGNCGKDSKGSFAKCDAKDAKCGKIQCQGGANRPVIGTNAVSIETNIPQQEGGRILCRGTHVYLGDDMPDPGLVLAGTRCDDGVLSGSVYHFSSVVLSQNVFNISMTLCFQVCNNKKNCHCEANWAPPFCEKVGFGGSIDSGPMRLAADSVLITVAILVTLVTLLIATVIVFVKRKTLLHLMFPNKKGTLDKFRYCVPSMSKHGASFKTRPLNTINCPKNILCYANYLLNTHYSQF
;
A
#
# COMPACT_ATOMS: atom_id res chain seq x y z
N VAL A 1 18.49 -2.09 13.47
CA VAL A 1 18.94 -2.42 14.84
C VAL A 1 20.45 -2.56 14.80
N ALA A 2 21.19 -2.10 15.81
CA ALA A 2 22.62 -2.41 15.99
C ALA A 2 22.84 -3.28 17.23
N ASP A 3 23.65 -4.33 17.07
CA ASP A 3 24.00 -5.22 18.18
C ASP A 3 25.00 -4.57 19.15
N ASN A 4 25.23 -5.23 20.28
CA ASN A 4 26.15 -4.74 21.31
C ASN A 4 27.59 -4.70 20.80
N ARG A 5 27.95 -5.62 19.90
CA ARG A 5 29.29 -5.64 19.30
C ARG A 5 29.55 -4.41 18.45
N GLU A 6 28.58 -3.96 17.68
CA GLU A 6 28.61 -2.72 16.90
C GLU A 6 28.73 -1.50 17.81
N PHE A 7 27.98 -1.49 18.91
CA PHE A 7 28.13 -0.45 19.93
C PHE A 7 29.54 -0.39 20.53
N GLN A 8 30.14 -1.55 20.83
CA GLN A 8 31.53 -1.61 21.29
C GLN A 8 32.52 -1.15 20.21
N LYS A 9 32.31 -1.56 18.95
CA LYS A 9 33.17 -1.21 17.80
C LYS A 9 33.27 0.31 17.64
N HIS A 10 32.17 1.03 17.85
CA HIS A 10 32.14 2.49 17.79
C HIS A 10 32.49 3.18 19.11
N GLY A 11 33.19 2.51 20.02
CA GLY A 11 33.73 3.11 21.24
C GLY A 11 32.70 3.29 22.35
N LYS A 12 31.59 2.53 22.32
CA LYS A 12 30.48 2.62 23.27
C LYS A 12 29.81 4.00 23.27
N ASP A 13 29.82 4.67 22.12
CA ASP A 13 29.14 5.94 21.90
C ASP A 13 27.81 5.71 21.19
N LEU A 14 26.72 5.94 21.91
CA LEU A 14 25.37 5.68 21.43
C LEU A 14 25.00 6.58 20.24
N GLU A 15 25.37 7.85 20.30
CA GLU A 15 25.01 8.83 19.28
C GLU A 15 25.83 8.60 18.00
N LYS A 16 27.10 8.20 18.15
CA LYS A 16 27.93 7.80 17.01
C LYS A 16 27.36 6.60 16.26
N VAL A 17 26.88 5.57 16.97
CA VAL A 17 26.23 4.40 16.35
C VAL A 17 24.93 4.80 15.67
N LYS A 18 24.10 5.61 16.32
CA LYS A 18 22.84 6.10 15.72
C LYS A 18 23.10 6.89 14.44
N GLN A 19 24.07 7.80 14.44
CA GLN A 19 24.47 8.53 13.25
C GLN A 19 24.94 7.59 12.14
N ARG A 20 25.77 6.60 12.48
CA ARG A 20 26.28 5.60 11.53
C ARG A 20 25.15 4.81 10.86
N LEU A 21 24.12 4.41 11.63
CA LEU A 21 22.93 3.72 11.11
C LEU A 21 22.06 4.63 10.23
N ALA A 22 21.88 5.89 10.60
CA ALA A 22 21.14 6.85 9.81
C ALA A 22 21.84 7.14 8.46
N GLU A 23 23.16 7.26 8.46
CA GLU A 23 23.97 7.40 7.24
C GLU A 23 23.82 6.17 6.32
N ILE A 24 23.87 4.96 6.88
CA ILE A 24 23.59 3.73 6.13
C ILE A 24 22.21 3.80 5.47
N ALA A 25 21.16 4.13 6.23
CA ALA A 25 19.80 4.19 5.72
C ALA A 25 19.64 5.22 4.60
N ASN A 26 20.29 6.38 4.70
CA ASN A 26 20.28 7.43 3.67
C ASN A 26 20.90 6.95 2.35
N TYR A 27 22.01 6.20 2.40
CA TYR A 27 22.58 5.59 1.19
C TYR A 27 21.63 4.56 0.58
N VAL A 28 20.99 3.74 1.41
CA VAL A 28 20.03 2.73 0.94
C VAL A 28 18.83 3.39 0.26
N ASP A 29 18.23 4.44 0.85
CA ASP A 29 17.16 5.23 0.21
C ASP A 29 17.62 5.74 -1.16
N LYS A 30 18.83 6.29 -1.26
CA LYS A 30 19.39 6.76 -2.53
C LYS A 30 19.49 5.67 -3.60
N PHE A 31 19.85 4.44 -3.24
CA PHE A 31 19.92 3.32 -4.19
C PHE A 31 18.52 2.90 -4.67
N TYR A 32 17.55 2.86 -3.76
CA TYR A 32 16.18 2.40 -4.04
C TYR A 32 15.32 3.43 -4.78
N ARG A 33 15.64 4.73 -4.71
CA ARG A 33 14.98 5.77 -5.52
C ARG A 33 14.99 5.45 -7.02
N ALA A 34 16.06 4.84 -7.53
CA ALA A 34 16.15 4.41 -8.94
C ALA A 34 15.18 3.28 -9.32
N LEU A 35 14.55 2.66 -8.33
CA LEU A 35 13.52 1.62 -8.43
C LEU A 35 12.12 2.15 -8.05
N ASN A 36 11.97 3.47 -7.89
CA ASN A 36 10.74 4.11 -7.42
C ASN A 36 10.29 3.62 -6.03
N ILE A 37 11.26 3.30 -5.16
CA ILE A 37 11.04 2.89 -3.76
C ILE A 37 11.73 3.90 -2.86
N ARG A 38 11.05 4.33 -1.81
CA ARG A 38 11.62 5.14 -0.73
C ARG A 38 11.89 4.25 0.47
N VAL A 39 13.06 4.38 1.07
CA VAL A 39 13.42 3.67 2.31
C VAL A 39 13.37 4.66 3.46
N ALA A 40 12.29 4.60 4.23
CA ALA A 40 12.06 5.47 5.36
C ALA A 40 12.52 4.82 6.67
N LEU A 41 13.38 5.50 7.43
CA LEU A 41 13.84 5.02 8.73
C LEU A 41 12.81 5.38 9.81
N VAL A 42 11.90 4.44 10.10
CA VAL A 42 10.82 4.58 11.11
C VAL A 42 11.23 4.12 12.52
N GLY A 43 12.44 3.58 12.68
CA GLY A 43 12.89 3.06 13.96
C GLY A 43 14.38 2.76 13.96
N LEU A 44 15.02 3.09 15.08
CA LEU A 44 16.43 2.85 15.30
C LEU A 44 16.63 2.41 16.75
N GLU A 45 17.16 1.20 16.93
CA GLU A 45 17.46 0.60 18.23
C GLU A 45 18.93 0.17 18.27
N VAL A 46 19.62 0.48 19.36
CA VAL A 46 21.01 0.08 19.63
C VAL A 46 21.03 -0.69 20.94
N TRP A 47 21.54 -1.92 20.92
CA TRP A 47 21.63 -2.79 22.08
C TRP A 47 22.86 -2.45 22.93
N SER A 48 22.84 -1.28 23.59
CA SER A 48 24.00 -0.74 24.33
C SER A 48 24.32 -1.50 25.62
N ASP A 49 23.34 -2.19 26.21
CA ASP A 49 23.48 -2.97 27.43
C ASP A 49 23.89 -4.42 27.15
N SER A 50 23.11 -5.12 26.34
CA SER A 50 23.37 -6.49 25.89
C SER A 50 22.54 -6.82 24.66
N ASP A 51 22.98 -7.80 23.88
CA ASP A 51 22.18 -8.34 22.78
C ASP A 51 20.83 -8.86 23.28
N LYS A 52 19.78 -8.70 22.45
CA LYS A 52 18.40 -9.11 22.78
C LYS A 52 18.01 -10.47 22.17
N CYS A 53 18.88 -11.01 21.32
CA CYS A 53 18.86 -12.37 20.85
C CYS A 53 20.32 -12.86 20.66
N PRO A 54 20.57 -14.17 20.56
CA PRO A 54 21.90 -14.70 20.28
C PRO A 54 22.46 -14.19 18.93
N ILE A 55 23.62 -13.52 18.99
CA ILE A 55 24.40 -13.13 17.81
C ILE A 55 25.66 -13.99 17.75
N THR A 56 25.82 -14.75 16.68
CA THR A 56 26.93 -15.71 16.53
C THR A 56 27.71 -15.45 15.25
N GLN A 57 28.84 -16.14 15.07
CA GLN A 57 29.56 -16.09 13.80
C GLN A 57 28.85 -16.89 12.70
N ASP A 58 27.88 -17.75 13.04
CA ASP A 58 27.03 -18.39 12.04
C ASP A 58 25.94 -17.39 11.60
N PRO A 59 25.95 -16.93 10.34
CA PRO A 59 24.97 -15.97 9.86
C PRO A 59 23.55 -16.57 9.84
N PHE A 60 23.40 -17.88 9.70
CA PHE A 60 22.08 -18.51 9.67
C PHE A 60 21.40 -18.48 11.04
N THR A 61 22.06 -18.97 12.09
CA THR A 61 21.55 -18.87 13.47
C THR A 61 21.23 -17.41 13.83
N THR A 62 22.12 -16.48 13.49
CA THR A 62 21.94 -15.06 13.80
C THR A 62 20.71 -14.46 13.11
N LEU A 63 20.49 -14.77 11.82
CA LEU A 63 19.33 -14.30 11.07
C LEU A 63 18.03 -14.87 11.65
N HIS A 64 18.01 -16.16 11.96
CA HIS A 64 16.84 -16.81 12.56
C HIS A 64 16.45 -16.16 13.89
N GLU A 65 17.40 -16.07 14.82
CA GLU A 65 17.19 -15.49 16.15
C GLU A 65 16.76 -14.02 16.08
N PHE A 66 17.31 -13.25 15.14
CA PHE A 66 16.91 -11.87 14.93
C PHE A 66 15.47 -11.73 14.39
N LEU A 67 15.08 -12.56 13.42
CA LEU A 67 13.73 -12.54 12.86
C LEU A 67 12.67 -13.02 13.87
N ASP A 68 13.01 -14.02 14.68
CA ASP A 68 12.15 -14.48 15.77
C ASP A 68 11.99 -13.40 16.85
N TRP A 69 13.09 -12.76 17.26
CA TRP A 69 13.03 -11.59 18.15
C TRP A 69 12.19 -10.46 17.57
N ARG A 70 12.38 -10.13 16.27
CA ARG A 70 11.59 -9.12 15.57
C ARG A 70 10.10 -9.44 15.67
N LYS A 71 9.72 -10.69 15.38
CA LYS A 71 8.32 -11.14 15.41
C LYS A 71 7.70 -11.04 16.80
N VAL A 72 8.39 -11.52 17.83
CA VAL A 72 7.81 -11.67 19.17
C VAL A 72 7.99 -10.46 20.07
N LYS A 73 8.97 -9.59 19.81
CA LYS A 73 9.30 -8.41 20.65
C LYS A 73 9.13 -7.09 19.90
N LEU A 74 9.69 -6.95 18.70
CA LEU A 74 9.74 -5.66 18.02
C LEU A 74 8.41 -5.30 17.34
N LEU A 75 7.86 -6.18 16.50
CA LEU A 75 6.62 -5.92 15.76
C LEU A 75 5.43 -5.53 16.65
N PRO A 76 5.19 -6.18 17.82
CA PRO A 76 4.08 -5.79 18.70
C PRO A 76 4.22 -4.39 19.31
N THR A 77 5.43 -3.85 19.40
CA THR A 77 5.71 -2.57 20.06
C THR A 77 5.97 -1.44 19.07
N LYS A 78 6.45 -1.76 17.87
CA LYS A 78 6.77 -0.82 16.80
C LYS A 78 6.37 -1.41 15.44
N PRO A 79 5.25 -0.94 14.84
CA PRO A 79 4.91 -1.30 13.46
C PRO A 79 6.00 -0.87 12.48
N HIS A 80 6.40 -1.78 11.59
CA HIS A 80 7.39 -1.52 10.54
C HIS A 80 7.32 -2.61 9.46
N ASP A 81 7.69 -2.26 8.24
CA ASP A 81 7.58 -3.16 7.09
C ASP A 81 8.71 -4.20 7.05
N ASN A 82 9.92 -3.79 7.42
CA ASN A 82 11.15 -4.59 7.37
C ASN A 82 12.12 -4.18 8.49
N ALA A 83 12.90 -5.12 9.03
CA ALA A 83 13.96 -4.81 10.00
C ALA A 83 15.30 -5.40 9.59
N GLN A 84 16.37 -4.62 9.70
CA GLN A 84 17.74 -5.03 9.40
C GLN A 84 18.61 -4.92 10.65
N LEU A 85 19.39 -5.97 10.93
CA LEU A 85 20.42 -5.97 11.98
C LEU A 85 21.77 -5.58 11.38
N ILE A 86 22.38 -4.52 11.89
CA ILE A 86 23.78 -4.17 11.63
C ILE A 86 24.62 -4.74 12.78
N SER A 87 25.58 -5.59 12.46
CA SER A 87 26.38 -6.30 13.45
C SER A 87 27.87 -6.01 13.29
N GLY A 88 28.55 -5.82 14.42
CA GLY A 88 30.00 -5.77 14.49
C GLY A 88 30.67 -7.15 14.58
N VAL A 89 29.90 -8.24 14.52
CA VAL A 89 30.39 -9.62 14.52
C VAL A 89 30.84 -10.01 13.12
N TYR A 90 31.97 -10.73 13.04
CA TYR A 90 32.45 -11.31 11.80
C TYR A 90 31.79 -12.66 11.57
N PHE A 91 31.02 -12.79 10.49
CA PHE A 91 30.41 -14.05 10.10
C PHE A 91 31.43 -15.00 9.46
N GLN A 92 31.20 -16.30 9.59
CA GLN A 92 32.07 -17.34 9.05
C GLN A 92 32.00 -17.38 7.52
N GLY A 93 33.14 -17.72 6.89
CA GLY A 93 33.25 -17.83 5.44
C GLY A 93 33.35 -16.46 4.76
N THR A 94 32.66 -16.31 3.64
CA THR A 94 32.64 -15.08 2.82
C THR A 94 31.34 -14.29 2.95
N THR A 95 30.44 -14.73 3.83
CA THR A 95 29.13 -14.13 4.02
C THR A 95 29.26 -12.83 4.80
N ILE A 96 28.70 -11.75 4.27
CA ILE A 96 28.71 -10.42 4.91
C ILE A 96 27.30 -9.93 5.23
N GLY A 97 26.27 -10.64 4.79
CA GLY A 97 24.87 -10.35 5.01
C GLY A 97 24.01 -11.55 4.65
N MET A 98 22.77 -11.56 5.12
CA MET A 98 21.80 -12.59 4.78
C MET A 98 20.36 -12.11 5.00
N ALA A 99 19.48 -12.45 4.06
CA ALA A 99 18.05 -12.17 4.15
C ALA A 99 17.21 -13.24 3.41
N PRO A 100 15.97 -13.52 3.88
CA PRO A 100 15.04 -14.36 3.14
C PRO A 100 14.55 -13.67 1.85
N ILE A 101 14.30 -14.47 0.81
CA ILE A 101 13.84 -13.97 -0.49
C ILE A 101 12.30 -13.84 -0.51
N MET A 102 11.77 -12.78 -1.13
CA MET A 102 10.32 -12.52 -1.26
C MET A 102 9.56 -12.45 0.08
N SER A 103 10.24 -12.02 1.13
CA SER A 103 9.68 -12.00 2.49
C SER A 103 9.19 -10.62 2.93
N MET A 104 9.32 -9.59 2.09
CA MET A 104 8.85 -8.24 2.41
C MET A 104 7.38 -8.26 2.87
N CYS A 105 7.07 -7.48 3.91
CA CYS A 105 5.76 -7.40 4.59
C CYS A 105 5.33 -8.63 5.41
N THR A 106 6.08 -9.74 5.40
CA THR A 106 5.77 -10.89 6.25
C THR A 106 6.14 -10.61 7.72
N ALA A 107 5.33 -11.13 8.65
CA ALA A 107 5.60 -11.00 10.08
C ALA A 107 6.83 -11.83 10.49
N GLU A 108 7.04 -12.97 9.85
CA GLU A 108 8.08 -13.95 10.16
C GLU A 108 9.44 -13.60 9.55
N GLN A 109 9.48 -13.10 8.32
CA GLN A 109 10.70 -13.14 7.51
C GLN A 109 11.11 -11.81 6.87
N SER A 110 10.34 -10.74 7.08
CA SER A 110 10.67 -9.41 6.52
C SER A 110 11.82 -8.76 7.30
N GLY A 111 13.04 -9.15 6.95
CA GLY A 111 14.26 -8.59 7.51
C GLY A 111 15.52 -9.28 7.03
N GLY A 112 16.65 -8.88 7.62
CA GLY A 112 17.97 -9.40 7.27
C GLY A 112 19.03 -9.03 8.31
N ILE A 113 20.22 -9.58 8.12
CA ILE A 113 21.42 -9.27 8.91
C ILE A 113 22.52 -8.77 7.99
N VAL A 114 23.33 -7.85 8.49
CA VAL A 114 24.39 -7.16 7.75
C VAL A 114 25.60 -6.99 8.67
N MET A 115 26.76 -7.44 8.21
CA MET A 115 28.04 -7.19 8.88
C MET A 115 28.53 -5.77 8.54
N ASP A 116 28.88 -4.97 9.54
CA ASP A 116 29.55 -3.68 9.30
C ASP A 116 31.05 -3.92 9.01
N HIS A 117 31.35 -4.25 7.76
CA HIS A 117 32.67 -4.73 7.33
C HIS A 117 33.65 -3.64 6.87
N SER A 118 33.23 -2.37 6.91
CA SER A 118 34.04 -1.24 6.45
C SER A 118 33.91 -0.04 7.37
N GLU A 119 34.99 0.74 7.50
CA GLU A 119 34.92 2.07 8.14
C GLU A 119 34.03 3.03 7.33
N ASN A 120 33.96 2.85 6.00
CA ASN A 120 33.09 3.64 5.15
C ASN A 120 31.64 3.13 5.23
N PRO A 121 30.66 3.98 5.60
CA PRO A 121 29.25 3.59 5.69
C PRO A 121 28.65 3.03 4.42
N LEU A 122 29.23 3.37 3.27
CA LEU A 122 28.85 2.81 1.99
C LEU A 122 28.97 1.27 1.95
N GLY A 123 29.96 0.69 2.64
CA GLY A 123 30.17 -0.76 2.64
C GLY A 123 28.98 -1.53 3.23
N ALA A 124 28.54 -1.14 4.42
CA ALA A 124 27.36 -1.72 5.06
C ALA A 124 26.06 -1.34 4.35
N ALA A 125 25.96 -0.13 3.79
CA ALA A 125 24.79 0.30 3.04
C ALA A 125 24.55 -0.52 1.78
N VAL A 126 25.61 -0.89 1.05
CA VAL A 126 25.49 -1.78 -0.11
C VAL A 126 25.03 -3.17 0.29
N THR A 127 25.60 -3.72 1.37
CA THR A 127 25.17 -5.03 1.88
C THR A 127 23.71 -4.99 2.34
N LEU A 128 23.30 -3.96 3.09
CA LEU A 128 21.90 -3.79 3.48
C LEU A 128 20.99 -3.68 2.25
N ALA A 129 21.38 -2.90 1.24
CA ALA A 129 20.59 -2.76 0.02
C ALA A 129 20.45 -4.08 -0.74
N HIS A 130 21.50 -4.92 -0.72
CA HIS A 130 21.49 -6.27 -1.27
C HIS A 130 20.51 -7.18 -0.52
N GLU A 131 20.60 -7.22 0.82
CA GLU A 131 19.72 -8.05 1.66
C GLU A 131 18.25 -7.60 1.60
N LEU A 132 18.01 -6.29 1.56
CA LEU A 132 16.67 -5.75 1.30
C LEU A 132 16.17 -6.15 -0.09
N GLY A 133 17.08 -6.30 -1.06
CA GLY A 133 16.79 -6.75 -2.42
C GLY A 133 16.27 -8.19 -2.44
N HIS A 134 16.88 -9.06 -1.63
CA HIS A 134 16.34 -10.41 -1.39
C HIS A 134 14.93 -10.34 -0.81
N ASN A 135 14.67 -9.53 0.22
CA ASN A 135 13.32 -9.39 0.77
C ASN A 135 12.30 -8.94 -0.30
N PHE A 136 12.71 -8.08 -1.23
CA PHE A 136 11.92 -7.67 -2.40
C PHE A 136 11.78 -8.74 -3.49
N GLY A 137 12.51 -9.84 -3.43
CA GLY A 137 12.46 -10.95 -4.38
C GLY A 137 13.54 -10.93 -5.47
N MET A 138 14.52 -10.03 -5.37
CA MET A 138 15.64 -9.98 -6.30
C MET A 138 16.59 -11.13 -6.03
N ASN A 139 16.97 -11.86 -7.06
CA ASN A 139 17.98 -12.91 -6.95
C ASN A 139 19.35 -12.39 -7.41
N HIS A 140 20.40 -13.13 -7.12
CA HIS A 140 21.76 -12.74 -7.53
C HIS A 140 21.91 -12.60 -9.05
N ASP A 141 22.70 -11.61 -9.47
CA ASP A 141 23.14 -11.44 -10.85
C ASP A 141 24.25 -12.45 -11.17
N THR A 142 23.90 -13.58 -11.78
CA THR A 142 24.87 -14.62 -12.15
C THR A 142 24.85 -14.96 -13.64
N PRO A 143 25.99 -15.38 -14.23
CA PRO A 143 26.05 -15.83 -15.61
C PRO A 143 25.12 -17.01 -15.91
N GLU A 144 24.89 -17.92 -14.94
CA GLU A 144 24.02 -19.09 -15.10
C GLU A 144 22.55 -18.70 -15.30
N ARG A 145 22.12 -17.57 -14.71
CA ARG A 145 20.80 -16.98 -14.94
C ARG A 145 20.72 -16.16 -16.23
N GLY A 146 21.82 -16.04 -16.97
CA GLY A 146 21.94 -15.10 -18.08
C GLY A 146 21.88 -13.64 -17.64
N CYS A 147 22.18 -13.37 -16.36
CA CYS A 147 22.13 -12.03 -15.78
C CYS A 147 23.53 -11.42 -15.71
N GLY A 148 23.75 -10.41 -16.56
CA GLY A 148 24.98 -9.63 -16.57
C GLY A 148 24.77 -8.23 -16.01
N CYS A 149 25.72 -7.74 -15.23
CA CYS A 149 25.77 -6.33 -14.85
C CYS A 149 26.41 -5.52 -15.99
N ARG A 150 25.75 -4.44 -16.43
CA ARG A 150 26.33 -3.52 -17.43
C ARG A 150 27.53 -2.74 -16.87
N MET A 151 27.57 -2.54 -15.55
CA MET A 151 28.71 -1.92 -14.88
C MET A 151 29.78 -2.98 -14.63
N THR A 152 31.00 -2.69 -15.06
CA THR A 152 32.13 -3.58 -14.85
C THR A 152 32.56 -3.59 -13.39
N ALA A 153 33.24 -4.66 -12.96
CA ALA A 153 33.65 -4.83 -11.56
C ALA A 153 34.62 -3.74 -11.07
N ASP A 154 35.49 -3.22 -11.94
CA ASP A 154 36.40 -2.09 -11.66
C ASP A 154 35.65 -0.77 -11.43
N ARG A 155 34.39 -0.69 -11.85
CA ARG A 155 33.47 0.43 -11.60
C ARG A 155 32.42 0.10 -10.52
N GLY A 156 32.63 -1.02 -9.83
CA GLY A 156 31.90 -1.47 -8.65
C GLY A 156 30.80 -2.49 -8.91
N GLY A 157 30.44 -2.76 -10.17
CA GLY A 157 29.43 -3.76 -10.50
C GLY A 157 28.00 -3.36 -10.09
N CYS A 158 27.18 -4.37 -9.79
CA CYS A 158 25.76 -4.22 -9.43
C CYS A 158 25.50 -4.73 -8.01
N ILE A 159 24.53 -4.12 -7.32
CA ILE A 159 24.21 -4.41 -5.91
C ILE A 159 23.90 -5.90 -5.70
N MET A 160 23.15 -6.54 -6.59
CA MET A 160 22.77 -7.96 -6.47
C MET A 160 23.84 -8.94 -6.98
N THR A 161 25.08 -8.51 -7.20
CA THR A 161 26.17 -9.44 -7.51
C THR A 161 26.46 -10.32 -6.27
N PRO A 162 26.75 -11.63 -6.41
CA PRO A 162 27.02 -12.52 -5.27
C PRO A 162 28.22 -12.13 -4.39
N SER A 163 29.10 -11.28 -4.89
CA SER A 163 30.30 -10.84 -4.20
C SER A 163 30.46 -9.35 -4.41
N THR A 164 30.83 -8.66 -3.33
CA THR A 164 31.10 -7.22 -3.34
C THR A 164 32.59 -6.96 -3.12
N GLY A 165 33.08 -5.86 -3.66
CA GLY A 165 34.46 -5.41 -3.53
C GLY A 165 34.54 -3.91 -3.68
N TYR A 166 35.72 -3.34 -3.45
CA TYR A 166 35.96 -1.92 -3.72
C TYR A 166 36.29 -1.72 -5.22
N PRO A 167 35.74 -0.69 -5.90
CA PRO A 167 34.75 0.28 -5.42
C PRO A 167 33.36 -0.35 -5.21
N PHE A 168 32.58 0.14 -4.23
CA PHE A 168 31.29 -0.48 -3.91
C PHE A 168 30.20 -0.22 -4.98
N PRO A 169 29.34 -1.20 -5.32
CA PRO A 169 28.27 -1.03 -6.29
C PRO A 169 27.20 -0.04 -5.80
N THR A 170 26.63 0.73 -6.73
CA THR A 170 25.57 1.72 -6.41
C THR A 170 24.35 1.59 -7.30
N ILE A 171 24.30 0.57 -8.16
CA ILE A 171 23.22 0.38 -9.14
C ILE A 171 22.67 -1.05 -9.09
N PHE A 172 21.38 -1.18 -9.41
CA PHE A 172 20.72 -2.47 -9.66
C PHE A 172 20.79 -2.85 -11.14
N SER A 173 20.87 -4.14 -11.44
CA SER A 173 20.89 -4.64 -12.82
C SER A 173 19.48 -4.62 -13.44
N THR A 174 19.40 -4.87 -14.75
CA THR A 174 18.11 -5.08 -15.41
C THR A 174 17.42 -6.36 -14.94
N CYS A 175 18.16 -7.38 -14.52
CA CYS A 175 17.58 -8.58 -13.93
C CYS A 175 16.94 -8.27 -12.58
N SER A 176 17.62 -7.51 -11.71
CA SER A 176 17.07 -7.12 -10.41
C SER A 176 15.76 -6.33 -10.57
N LYS A 177 15.68 -5.44 -11.56
CA LYS A 177 14.44 -4.69 -11.88
C LYS A 177 13.30 -5.62 -12.34
N LYS A 178 13.62 -6.63 -13.15
CA LYS A 178 12.64 -7.61 -13.62
C LYS A 178 12.16 -8.51 -12.47
N ASP A 179 13.07 -8.95 -11.61
CA ASP A 179 12.76 -9.75 -10.44
C ASP A 179 11.86 -8.97 -9.47
N LEU A 180 12.17 -7.70 -9.22
CA LEU A 180 11.33 -6.81 -8.40
C LEU A 180 9.92 -6.68 -8.99
N ALA A 181 9.79 -6.35 -10.28
CA ALA A 181 8.47 -6.21 -10.92
C ALA A 181 7.66 -7.51 -10.81
N ALA A 182 8.26 -8.66 -11.13
CA ALA A 182 7.60 -9.96 -11.02
C ALA A 182 7.25 -10.35 -9.58
N SER A 183 7.99 -9.85 -8.59
CA SER A 183 7.72 -10.06 -7.17
C SER A 183 6.53 -9.22 -6.69
N LEU A 184 6.50 -7.93 -7.06
CA LEU A 184 5.38 -7.02 -6.75
C LEU A 184 4.07 -7.49 -7.41
N GLU A 185 4.13 -7.97 -8.66
CA GLU A 185 2.97 -8.55 -9.37
C GLU A 185 2.38 -9.77 -8.64
N LYS A 186 3.18 -10.52 -7.88
CA LYS A 186 2.70 -11.66 -7.08
C LYS A 186 2.06 -11.25 -5.76
N GLY A 187 2.14 -9.97 -5.39
CA GLY A 187 1.66 -9.46 -4.10
C GLY A 187 2.74 -9.31 -3.04
N VAL A 188 4.04 -9.42 -3.36
CA VAL A 188 5.09 -9.01 -2.41
C VAL A 188 5.00 -7.50 -2.24
N GLY A 189 5.09 -6.99 -1.01
CA GLY A 189 5.08 -5.55 -0.76
C GLY A 189 3.70 -4.93 -0.49
N MET A 190 2.67 -5.71 -0.12
CA MET A 190 1.33 -5.17 0.19
C MET A 190 1.33 -4.07 1.26
N CYS A 191 2.28 -4.09 2.20
CA CYS A 191 2.46 -3.08 3.24
C CYS A 191 3.17 -1.80 2.78
N LEU A 192 3.60 -1.68 1.52
CA LEU A 192 4.47 -0.58 1.08
C LEU A 192 3.72 0.60 0.44
N TYR A 193 2.40 0.56 0.43
CA TYR A 193 1.55 1.59 -0.19
C TYR A 193 0.99 2.61 0.82
N ASN A 194 1.48 2.59 2.06
CA ASN A 194 1.22 3.65 3.03
C ASN A 194 2.42 4.61 3.12
N MET A 195 2.12 5.89 3.24
CA MET A 195 3.12 6.87 3.63
C MET A 195 3.46 6.67 5.12
N PRO A 196 4.74 6.61 5.51
CA PRO A 196 5.12 6.46 6.91
C PRO A 196 4.63 7.65 7.74
N GLU A 197 4.24 7.39 8.99
CA GLU A 197 3.86 8.46 9.91
C GLU A 197 5.09 9.32 10.24
N VAL A 198 4.99 10.61 9.92
CA VAL A 198 6.08 11.58 10.05
C VAL A 198 6.66 11.64 11.46
N LYS A 199 5.82 11.54 12.50
CA LYS A 199 6.27 11.57 13.91
C LYS A 199 7.23 10.44 14.28
N VAL A 200 7.29 9.42 13.43
CA VAL A 200 8.05 8.20 13.63
C VAL A 200 9.35 8.22 12.80
N LEU A 201 9.51 9.18 11.86
CA LEU A 201 10.72 9.32 11.07
C LEU A 201 11.92 9.79 11.92
N TYR A 202 13.04 9.09 11.75
CA TYR A 202 14.29 9.45 12.40
C TYR A 202 15.02 10.56 11.61
N GLY A 203 15.39 11.66 12.26
CA GLY A 203 16.13 12.77 11.63
C GLY A 203 15.54 14.16 11.89
N GLY A 204 14.27 14.22 12.31
CA GLY A 204 13.55 15.48 12.54
C GLY A 204 13.15 16.18 11.24
N GLN A 205 12.42 17.30 11.40
CA GLN A 205 11.84 18.07 10.30
C GLN A 205 12.92 18.68 9.39
N LYS A 206 12.89 18.35 8.10
CA LYS A 206 13.79 18.89 7.09
C LYS A 206 13.10 19.00 5.72
N CYS A 207 12.72 20.23 5.38
CA CYS A 207 12.25 20.57 4.05
C CYS A 207 13.26 20.20 2.95
N GLY A 208 12.77 19.52 1.91
CA GLY A 208 13.52 19.05 0.75
C GLY A 208 13.94 17.58 0.84
N ASN A 209 13.51 16.84 1.87
CA ASN A 209 13.80 15.41 2.02
C ASN A 209 12.75 14.50 1.33
N GLY A 210 11.68 15.08 0.81
CA GLY A 210 10.60 14.42 0.09
C GLY A 210 9.60 13.70 0.99
N TYR A 211 9.53 14.04 2.28
CA TYR A 211 8.49 13.62 3.22
C TYR A 211 7.77 14.85 3.72
N VAL A 212 6.44 14.87 3.69
CA VAL A 212 5.68 16.03 4.18
C VAL A 212 5.65 15.96 5.71
N GLU A 213 6.41 16.81 6.38
CA GLU A 213 6.55 16.78 7.83
C GLU A 213 5.64 17.77 8.58
N GLU A 214 5.60 17.69 9.92
CA GLU A 214 4.80 18.65 10.70
C GLU A 214 5.30 20.08 10.48
N GLY A 215 4.41 20.96 9.98
CA GLY A 215 4.75 22.33 9.60
C GLY A 215 4.93 22.53 8.08
N GLU A 216 4.97 21.44 7.30
CA GLU A 216 5.06 21.46 5.85
C GLU A 216 3.70 21.13 5.21
N GLU A 217 3.40 21.73 4.07
CA GLU A 217 2.19 21.43 3.28
C GLU A 217 2.51 20.51 2.10
N CYS A 218 3.78 20.49 1.66
CA CYS A 218 4.28 19.64 0.60
C CYS A 218 5.82 19.55 0.66
N ASP A 219 6.40 18.45 0.19
CA ASP A 219 7.84 18.32 -0.02
C ASP A 219 8.10 17.51 -1.29
N CYS A 220 8.72 18.16 -2.27
CA CYS A 220 9.03 17.60 -3.59
C CYS A 220 10.54 17.31 -3.79
N GLY A 221 11.31 17.31 -2.70
CA GLY A 221 12.77 17.23 -2.73
C GLY A 221 13.46 18.58 -2.76
N GLU A 222 14.78 18.56 -2.92
CA GLU A 222 15.61 19.76 -3.02
C GLU A 222 15.19 20.62 -4.24
N PRO A 223 15.42 21.95 -4.21
CA PRO A 223 14.97 22.87 -5.26
C PRO A 223 15.40 22.50 -6.68
N GLU A 224 16.56 21.87 -6.84
CA GLU A 224 17.10 21.43 -8.13
C GLU A 224 16.40 20.18 -8.69
N GLU A 225 15.79 19.36 -7.82
CA GLU A 225 15.13 18.10 -8.18
C GLU A 225 13.60 18.27 -8.28
N CYS A 226 13.04 19.27 -7.61
CA CYS A 226 11.59 19.46 -7.56
C CYS A 226 11.00 19.91 -8.91
N MET A 227 10.28 18.99 -9.56
CA MET A 227 9.50 19.28 -10.78
C MET A 227 8.02 19.57 -10.51
N ASN A 228 7.59 19.61 -9.24
CA ASN A 228 6.18 19.72 -8.87
C ASN A 228 5.69 21.18 -8.98
N PRO A 229 4.73 21.50 -9.86
CA PRO A 229 4.24 22.88 -10.02
C PRO A 229 3.41 23.37 -8.83
N CYS A 230 2.88 22.45 -8.01
CA CYS A 230 2.01 22.75 -6.87
C CYS A 230 2.80 23.03 -5.58
N CYS A 231 4.09 22.68 -5.53
CA CYS A 231 4.90 22.80 -4.32
C CYS A 231 6.02 23.84 -4.47
N ASN A 232 6.24 24.64 -3.42
CA ASN A 232 7.40 25.50 -3.30
C ASN A 232 8.52 24.76 -2.55
N ALA A 233 9.49 24.22 -3.28
CA ALA A 233 10.59 23.43 -2.73
C ALA A 233 11.46 24.17 -1.70
N THR A 234 11.52 25.50 -1.74
CA THR A 234 12.34 26.27 -0.79
C THR A 234 11.65 26.43 0.57
N THR A 235 10.31 26.42 0.59
CA THR A 235 9.53 26.68 1.79
C THR A 235 8.68 25.50 2.25
N CYS A 236 8.60 24.43 1.44
CA CYS A 236 7.74 23.27 1.65
C CYS A 236 6.26 23.65 1.88
N THR A 237 5.81 24.68 1.14
CA THR A 237 4.42 25.17 1.15
C THR A 237 3.77 25.01 -0.21
N LEU A 238 2.45 24.88 -0.23
CA LEU A 238 1.67 24.84 -1.47
C LEU A 238 1.75 26.18 -2.21
N LYS A 239 1.71 26.12 -3.54
CA LYS A 239 1.72 27.30 -4.41
C LYS A 239 0.31 27.74 -4.76
N GLY A 240 -0.01 29.01 -4.53
CA GLY A 240 -1.28 29.62 -4.93
C GLY A 240 -2.50 28.93 -4.31
N ASP A 241 -3.47 28.54 -5.14
CA ASP A 241 -4.72 27.88 -4.71
C ASP A 241 -4.62 26.34 -4.71
N ALA A 242 -3.39 25.79 -4.73
CA ALA A 242 -3.16 24.36 -4.67
C ALA A 242 -3.73 23.77 -3.36
N VAL A 243 -4.40 22.63 -3.47
CA VAL A 243 -4.95 21.87 -2.33
C VAL A 243 -4.07 20.67 -2.02
N CYS A 244 -3.35 20.18 -3.02
CA CYS A 244 -2.42 19.07 -2.90
C CYS A 244 -1.25 19.27 -3.86
N ALA A 245 -0.16 18.56 -3.58
CA ALA A 245 0.99 18.48 -4.47
C ALA A 245 1.35 17.04 -4.84
N HIS A 246 1.22 16.10 -3.91
CA HIS A 246 1.70 14.72 -4.06
C HIS A 246 0.57 13.71 -3.90
N GLY A 247 0.82 12.47 -4.31
CA GLY A 247 -0.10 11.34 -4.14
C GLY A 247 -0.98 11.04 -5.37
N GLN A 248 -1.39 9.77 -5.51
CA GLN A 248 -2.12 9.27 -6.69
C GLN A 248 -3.53 9.88 -6.84
N CYS A 249 -4.05 10.48 -5.77
CA CYS A 249 -5.33 11.18 -5.71
C CYS A 249 -5.19 12.70 -5.83
N CYS A 250 -4.02 13.20 -6.24
CA CYS A 250 -3.80 14.60 -6.61
C CYS A 250 -3.65 14.72 -8.13
N GLU A 251 -4.40 15.63 -8.75
CA GLU A 251 -4.33 15.93 -10.17
C GLU A 251 -4.51 17.44 -10.35
N ASP A 252 -3.62 18.08 -11.12
CA ASP A 252 -3.63 19.54 -11.35
C ASP A 252 -3.76 20.36 -10.05
N CYS A 253 -3.01 19.97 -9.03
CA CYS A 253 -3.02 20.56 -7.68
C CYS A 253 -4.37 20.51 -6.94
N ARG A 254 -5.29 19.64 -7.39
CA ARG A 254 -6.62 19.41 -6.81
C ARG A 254 -6.82 17.93 -6.44
N LEU A 255 -7.69 17.68 -5.47
CA LEU A 255 -8.06 16.33 -5.09
C LEU A 255 -8.93 15.68 -6.17
N LYS A 256 -8.60 14.45 -6.55
CA LYS A 256 -9.46 13.62 -7.39
C LYS A 256 -10.78 13.33 -6.69
N VAL A 257 -11.84 13.23 -7.47
CA VAL A 257 -13.19 12.97 -6.94
C VAL A 257 -13.28 11.60 -6.26
N ALA A 258 -14.10 11.52 -5.22
CA ALA A 258 -14.35 10.27 -4.50
C ALA A 258 -14.89 9.21 -5.47
N GLY A 259 -14.30 8.01 -5.44
CA GLY A 259 -14.63 6.93 -6.38
C GLY A 259 -13.67 6.78 -7.56
N THR A 260 -12.67 7.65 -7.69
CA THR A 260 -11.64 7.50 -8.71
C THR A 260 -10.67 6.39 -8.31
N MET A 261 -10.53 5.33 -9.11
CA MET A 261 -9.57 4.27 -8.83
C MET A 261 -8.14 4.84 -8.84
N CYS A 262 -7.40 4.62 -7.75
CA CYS A 262 -6.03 5.10 -7.59
C CYS A 262 -5.01 3.96 -7.55
N ARG A 263 -5.45 2.73 -7.31
CA ARG A 263 -4.63 1.53 -7.43
C ARG A 263 -5.46 0.36 -7.95
N GLU A 264 -4.92 -0.30 -8.96
CA GLU A 264 -5.45 -1.54 -9.51
C GLU A 264 -5.00 -2.76 -8.68
N PRO A 265 -5.79 -3.84 -8.63
CA PRO A 265 -5.36 -5.08 -8.00
C PRO A 265 -4.18 -5.69 -8.78
N SER A 266 -3.11 -6.01 -8.08
CA SER A 266 -1.89 -6.62 -8.65
C SER A 266 -2.09 -8.09 -9.04
N ASN A 267 -2.95 -8.81 -8.30
CA ASN A 267 -3.21 -10.23 -8.48
C ASN A 267 -4.59 -10.62 -7.95
N SER A 268 -4.96 -11.90 -8.04
CA SER A 268 -6.28 -12.41 -7.63
C SER A 268 -6.57 -12.35 -6.12
N CYS A 269 -5.54 -12.12 -5.29
CA CYS A 269 -5.64 -11.95 -3.84
C CYS A 269 -5.68 -10.49 -3.40
N ASP A 270 -5.57 -9.56 -4.34
CA ASP A 270 -5.50 -8.13 -4.08
C ASP A 270 -6.87 -7.46 -4.30
N LEU A 271 -7.12 -6.34 -3.62
CA LEU A 271 -8.34 -5.55 -3.78
C LEU A 271 -8.01 -4.18 -4.40
N PRO A 272 -8.92 -3.54 -5.14
CA PRO A 272 -8.70 -2.19 -5.65
C PRO A 272 -8.89 -1.12 -4.58
N GLU A 273 -8.20 0.02 -4.73
CA GLU A 273 -8.43 1.23 -3.91
C GLU A 273 -8.84 2.42 -4.76
N PHE A 274 -9.67 3.26 -4.13
CA PHE A 274 -10.29 4.41 -4.72
C PHE A 274 -10.05 5.64 -3.86
N CYS A 275 -9.85 6.78 -4.51
CA CYS A 275 -9.74 8.07 -3.87
C CYS A 275 -10.99 8.33 -3.03
N THR A 276 -10.79 8.84 -1.82
CA THR A 276 -11.88 9.23 -0.91
C THR A 276 -12.44 10.60 -1.21
N GLY A 277 -11.73 11.40 -2.03
CA GLY A 277 -12.03 12.82 -2.27
C GLY A 277 -11.61 13.76 -1.13
N ALA A 278 -11.12 13.21 -0.01
CA ALA A 278 -10.71 13.97 1.17
C ALA A 278 -9.19 13.97 1.41
N SER A 279 -8.45 13.09 0.72
CA SER A 279 -7.00 12.93 0.85
C SER A 279 -6.34 12.92 -0.54
N PRO A 280 -5.13 13.49 -0.68
CA PRO A 280 -4.38 13.43 -1.93
C PRO A 280 -3.67 12.08 -2.12
N HIS A 281 -3.57 11.27 -1.06
CA HIS A 281 -3.00 9.92 -1.11
C HIS A 281 -4.08 8.88 -1.34
N CYS A 282 -3.75 7.85 -2.12
CA CYS A 282 -4.56 6.65 -2.22
C CYS A 282 -4.64 5.99 -0.83
N PRO A 283 -5.79 5.40 -0.45
CA PRO A 283 -5.85 4.60 0.77
C PRO A 283 -4.78 3.50 0.80
N ALA A 284 -4.40 3.08 2.00
CA ALA A 284 -3.43 2.00 2.17
C ALA A 284 -3.92 0.72 1.46
N ASN A 285 -3.00 0.02 0.78
CA ASN A 285 -3.29 -1.23 0.08
C ASN A 285 -3.93 -2.24 1.04
N VAL A 286 -5.10 -2.73 0.66
CA VAL A 286 -5.80 -3.83 1.33
C VAL A 286 -5.96 -4.99 0.36
N TYR A 287 -5.96 -6.19 0.91
CA TYR A 287 -6.03 -7.43 0.13
C TYR A 287 -7.04 -8.39 0.73
N LEU A 288 -7.42 -9.43 -0.01
CA LEU A 288 -8.34 -10.44 0.48
C LEU A 288 -7.80 -11.08 1.76
N HIS A 289 -8.69 -11.29 2.73
CA HIS A 289 -8.34 -11.98 3.96
C HIS A 289 -7.76 -13.37 3.66
N ASP A 290 -6.78 -13.80 4.45
CA ASP A 290 -6.14 -15.10 4.28
C ASP A 290 -7.17 -16.24 4.26
N GLY A 291 -6.96 -17.21 3.36
CA GLY A 291 -7.84 -18.37 3.15
C GLY A 291 -8.86 -18.23 2.02
N HIS A 292 -8.93 -17.10 1.32
CA HIS A 292 -9.71 -17.01 0.07
C HIS A 292 -9.05 -17.83 -1.04
N ALA A 293 -9.84 -18.58 -1.82
CA ALA A 293 -9.31 -19.36 -2.93
C ALA A 293 -8.85 -18.47 -4.10
N CYS A 294 -7.75 -18.85 -4.76
CA CYS A 294 -7.17 -18.13 -5.89
C CYS A 294 -6.70 -19.11 -6.98
N HIS A 295 -6.38 -18.59 -8.19
CA HIS A 295 -6.03 -19.39 -9.38
C HIS A 295 -6.97 -20.58 -9.63
N HIS A 296 -8.26 -20.34 -9.87
CA HIS A 296 -9.25 -21.40 -10.11
C HIS A 296 -9.27 -22.50 -9.04
N VAL A 297 -9.08 -22.09 -7.77
CA VAL A 297 -9.06 -22.93 -6.56
C VAL A 297 -7.72 -23.63 -6.32
N GLU A 298 -6.73 -23.58 -7.20
CA GLU A 298 -5.44 -24.26 -7.03
C GLU A 298 -4.59 -23.76 -5.84
N GLY A 299 -4.86 -22.54 -5.36
CA GLY A 299 -4.19 -21.97 -4.19
C GLY A 299 -5.13 -21.21 -3.26
N TYR A 300 -4.56 -20.69 -2.19
CA TYR A 300 -5.23 -19.77 -1.29
C TYR A 300 -4.40 -18.50 -1.09
N CYS A 301 -5.11 -17.41 -0.85
CA CYS A 301 -4.52 -16.13 -0.50
C CYS A 301 -3.92 -16.20 0.90
N TYR A 302 -2.67 -15.77 1.00
CA TYR A 302 -1.95 -15.65 2.26
C TYR A 302 -1.04 -14.43 2.18
N ASN A 303 -1.27 -13.43 3.05
CA ASN A 303 -0.60 -12.13 3.02
C ASN A 303 -0.68 -11.42 1.66
N GLY A 304 -1.80 -11.56 0.95
CA GLY A 304 -2.03 -10.92 -0.35
C GLY A 304 -1.33 -11.59 -1.53
N ILE A 305 -0.68 -12.74 -1.29
CA ILE A 305 -0.03 -13.58 -2.30
C ILE A 305 -0.86 -14.85 -2.49
N CYS A 306 -1.06 -15.26 -3.75
CA CYS A 306 -1.63 -16.57 -4.03
C CYS A 306 -0.54 -17.65 -3.93
N GLN A 307 -0.54 -18.41 -2.83
CA GLN A 307 0.50 -19.41 -2.58
C GLN A 307 0.17 -20.73 -3.30
N THR A 308 1.04 -21.14 -4.23
CA THR A 308 0.92 -22.40 -4.98
C THR A 308 2.26 -23.14 -5.06
N HIS A 309 2.22 -24.47 -5.14
CA HIS A 309 3.42 -25.28 -5.40
C HIS A 309 4.11 -24.88 -6.70
N GLU A 310 3.34 -24.52 -7.74
CA GLU A 310 3.91 -24.14 -9.03
C GLU A 310 4.74 -22.86 -8.89
N GLN A 311 4.19 -21.85 -8.22
CA GLN A 311 4.88 -20.60 -8.02
C GLN A 311 6.17 -20.79 -7.21
N GLN A 312 6.15 -21.64 -6.18
CA GLN A 312 7.36 -21.96 -5.42
C GLN A 312 8.36 -22.76 -6.27
N CYS A 313 7.92 -23.71 -7.10
CA CYS A 313 8.83 -24.42 -8.02
C CYS A 313 9.49 -23.47 -9.04
N ILE A 314 8.74 -22.51 -9.60
CA ILE A 314 9.28 -21.49 -10.50
C ILE A 314 10.29 -20.59 -9.77
N THR A 315 10.04 -20.25 -8.52
CA THR A 315 10.99 -19.50 -7.69
C THR A 315 12.29 -20.27 -7.49
N LEU A 316 12.20 -21.57 -7.17
CA LEU A 316 13.36 -22.39 -6.85
C LEU A 316 14.18 -22.79 -8.07
N TRP A 317 13.53 -23.04 -9.21
CA TRP A 317 14.15 -23.65 -10.40
C TRP A 317 14.09 -22.77 -11.65
N GLY A 318 13.46 -21.60 -11.58
CA GLY A 318 13.27 -20.70 -12.70
C GLY A 318 12.10 -21.06 -13.62
N PRO A 319 11.92 -20.31 -14.73
CA PRO A 319 10.83 -20.51 -15.67
C PRO A 319 10.76 -21.93 -16.24
N GLY A 320 9.54 -22.46 -16.40
CA GLY A 320 9.31 -23.81 -16.92
C GLY A 320 9.35 -24.93 -15.86
N ALA A 321 9.60 -24.59 -14.60
CA ALA A 321 9.43 -25.51 -13.48
C ALA A 321 7.96 -25.67 -13.10
N LYS A 322 7.58 -26.87 -12.65
CA LYS A 322 6.23 -27.25 -12.24
C LYS A 322 6.25 -28.16 -11.00
N PRO A 323 5.13 -28.29 -10.27
CA PRO A 323 5.02 -29.27 -9.19
C PRO A 323 5.22 -30.69 -9.72
N ALA A 324 5.94 -31.51 -8.96
CA ALA A 324 6.04 -32.93 -9.27
C ALA A 324 4.72 -33.67 -8.96
N PRO A 325 4.47 -34.86 -9.54
CA PRO A 325 3.32 -35.69 -9.19
C PRO A 325 3.26 -36.03 -7.69
N GLY A 326 2.07 -36.24 -7.14
CA GLY A 326 1.86 -36.48 -5.70
C GLY A 326 2.72 -37.61 -5.11
N ILE A 327 2.98 -38.68 -5.89
CA ILE A 327 3.85 -39.78 -5.50
C ILE A 327 5.29 -39.33 -5.14
N CYS A 328 5.79 -38.25 -5.74
CA CYS A 328 7.08 -37.67 -5.39
C CYS A 328 7.06 -37.15 -3.96
N PHE A 329 6.03 -36.39 -3.59
CA PHE A 329 5.88 -35.86 -2.24
C PHE A 329 5.74 -37.00 -1.23
N GLU A 330 4.85 -37.96 -1.49
CA GLU A 330 4.58 -39.10 -0.59
C GLU A 330 5.85 -39.95 -0.35
N ARG A 331 6.57 -40.30 -1.42
CA ARG A 331 7.74 -41.18 -1.29
C ARG A 331 8.92 -40.45 -0.66
N VAL A 332 9.25 -39.26 -1.13
CA VAL A 332 10.40 -38.51 -0.62
C VAL A 332 10.15 -38.11 0.84
N ASN A 333 8.97 -37.56 1.15
CA ASN A 333 8.74 -37.01 2.49
C ASN A 333 8.39 -38.06 3.56
N SER A 334 8.18 -39.31 3.16
CA SER A 334 8.08 -40.45 4.10
C SER A 334 9.42 -40.85 4.73
N ALA A 335 10.55 -40.35 4.20
CA ALA A 335 11.88 -40.67 4.70
C ALA A 335 12.12 -40.13 6.12
N GLY A 336 11.70 -38.88 6.39
CA GLY A 336 11.96 -38.20 7.66
C GLY A 336 13.45 -37.89 7.85
N ASP A 337 14.10 -37.43 6.79
CA ASP A 337 15.52 -37.06 6.77
C ASP A 337 15.68 -35.61 6.27
N PRO A 338 16.89 -35.02 6.22
CA PRO A 338 17.08 -33.62 5.79
C PRO A 338 16.55 -33.30 4.38
N TYR A 339 16.41 -34.32 3.52
CA TYR A 339 16.06 -34.16 2.11
C TYR A 339 14.57 -34.42 1.83
N GLY A 340 13.90 -35.20 2.68
CA GLY A 340 12.49 -35.51 2.60
C GLY A 340 11.86 -35.63 3.98
N ASN A 341 11.11 -34.61 4.41
CA ASN A 341 10.51 -34.53 5.73
C ASN A 341 9.28 -33.63 5.75
N CYS A 342 8.55 -33.71 6.87
CA CYS A 342 7.54 -32.76 7.32
C CYS A 342 8.13 -31.95 8.46
N GLY A 343 9.09 -31.06 8.15
CA GLY A 343 9.74 -30.20 9.14
C GLY A 343 10.44 -30.97 10.27
N LYS A 344 10.68 -30.27 11.37
CA LYS A 344 11.31 -30.83 12.58
C LYS A 344 10.30 -30.93 13.72
N ASP A 345 10.50 -31.95 14.55
CA ASP A 345 9.77 -32.09 15.82
C ASP A 345 10.35 -31.16 16.90
N SER A 346 9.71 -31.12 18.07
CA SER A 346 10.15 -30.30 19.21
C SER A 346 11.54 -30.66 19.76
N LYS A 347 12.16 -31.74 19.27
CA LYS A 347 13.50 -32.20 19.63
C LYS A 347 14.51 -31.91 18.52
N GLY A 348 14.11 -31.21 17.45
CA GLY A 348 14.93 -30.88 16.30
C GLY A 348 15.15 -32.04 15.31
N SER A 349 14.47 -33.18 15.50
CA SER A 349 14.59 -34.33 14.60
C SER A 349 13.64 -34.20 13.42
N PHE A 350 14.08 -34.58 12.22
CA PHE A 350 13.25 -34.54 11.02
C PHE A 350 12.06 -35.51 11.14
N ALA A 351 10.85 -34.99 10.98
CA ALA A 351 9.64 -35.78 11.08
C ALA A 351 9.26 -36.40 9.73
N LYS A 352 8.78 -37.64 9.76
CA LYS A 352 8.20 -38.31 8.58
C LYS A 352 6.82 -37.72 8.29
N CYS A 353 6.50 -37.53 7.01
CA CYS A 353 5.13 -37.16 6.63
C CYS A 353 4.21 -38.37 6.59
N ASP A 354 2.98 -38.18 7.08
CA ASP A 354 1.85 -39.01 6.67
C ASP A 354 1.50 -38.72 5.21
N ALA A 355 0.88 -39.68 4.51
CA ALA A 355 0.56 -39.55 3.08
C ALA A 355 -0.30 -38.32 2.76
N LYS A 356 -1.29 -38.02 3.62
CA LYS A 356 -2.18 -36.84 3.50
C LYS A 356 -1.45 -35.51 3.66
N ASP A 357 -0.34 -35.51 4.37
CA ASP A 357 0.44 -34.33 4.74
C ASP A 357 1.68 -34.16 3.86
N ALA A 358 1.97 -35.14 3.01
CA ALA A 358 3.19 -35.18 2.21
C ALA A 358 3.38 -33.94 1.33
N LYS A 359 2.29 -33.33 0.83
CA LYS A 359 2.33 -32.10 0.04
C LYS A 359 2.60 -30.82 0.85
N CYS A 360 2.61 -30.89 2.17
CA CYS A 360 3.03 -29.81 3.07
C CYS A 360 4.50 -29.94 3.54
N GLY A 361 5.18 -31.03 3.20
CA GLY A 361 6.57 -31.28 3.60
C GLY A 361 7.59 -30.59 2.68
N LYS A 362 8.68 -31.29 2.35
CA LYS A 362 9.65 -30.81 1.35
C LYS A 362 9.00 -30.72 -0.03
N ILE A 363 9.19 -29.59 -0.70
CA ILE A 363 8.64 -29.36 -2.04
C ILE A 363 9.34 -30.24 -3.08
N GLN A 364 8.53 -30.82 -3.97
CA GLN A 364 9.00 -31.62 -5.09
C GLN A 364 8.56 -30.97 -6.41
N CYS A 365 9.51 -30.77 -7.32
CA CYS A 365 9.34 -30.08 -8.58
C CYS A 365 9.84 -30.93 -9.76
N GLN A 366 9.49 -30.50 -10.98
CA GLN A 366 9.97 -31.00 -12.26
C GLN A 366 10.24 -29.84 -13.22
N GLY A 367 11.14 -30.03 -14.19
CA GLY A 367 11.49 -28.99 -15.17
C GLY A 367 12.35 -27.86 -14.59
N GLY A 368 12.40 -26.74 -15.30
CA GLY A 368 13.25 -25.59 -14.96
C GLY A 368 14.74 -25.83 -15.19
N ALA A 369 15.57 -25.05 -14.49
CA ALA A 369 17.03 -25.14 -14.54
C ALA A 369 17.56 -26.41 -13.85
N ASN A 370 18.78 -26.83 -14.23
CA ASN A 370 19.43 -28.02 -13.66
C ASN A 370 19.93 -27.82 -12.21
N ARG A 371 20.01 -26.58 -11.75
CA ARG A 371 20.39 -26.22 -10.39
C ARG A 371 19.37 -25.20 -9.85
N PRO A 372 19.13 -25.16 -8.53
CA PRO A 372 18.29 -24.14 -7.95
C PRO A 372 18.83 -22.76 -8.30
N VAL A 373 17.93 -21.84 -8.66
CA VAL A 373 18.29 -20.45 -9.00
C VAL A 373 18.34 -19.56 -7.75
N ILE A 374 18.04 -20.13 -6.58
CA ILE A 374 18.03 -19.46 -5.28
C ILE A 374 19.37 -19.63 -4.56
N GLY A 375 20.22 -18.61 -4.64
CA GLY A 375 21.48 -18.54 -3.90
C GLY A 375 22.53 -19.58 -4.33
N THR A 376 23.75 -19.43 -3.80
CA THR A 376 24.91 -20.26 -4.19
C THR A 376 25.03 -21.56 -3.38
N ASN A 377 24.33 -21.68 -2.24
CA ASN A 377 24.45 -22.81 -1.30
C ASN A 377 23.30 -23.83 -1.40
N ALA A 378 22.50 -23.73 -2.46
CA ALA A 378 21.42 -24.66 -2.74
C ALA A 378 21.91 -25.85 -3.57
N VAL A 379 21.54 -27.06 -3.14
CA VAL A 379 21.89 -28.31 -3.82
C VAL A 379 20.65 -29.00 -4.33
N SER A 380 20.73 -29.46 -5.58
CA SER A 380 19.68 -30.24 -6.22
C SER A 380 19.66 -31.66 -5.68
N ILE A 381 18.49 -32.10 -5.21
CA ILE A 381 18.26 -33.47 -4.74
C ILE A 381 17.33 -34.14 -5.74
N GLU A 382 17.84 -35.14 -6.44
CA GLU A 382 17.10 -35.88 -7.46
C GLU A 382 16.79 -37.30 -6.99
N THR A 383 15.50 -37.62 -6.90
CA THR A 383 15.00 -38.96 -6.55
C THR A 383 14.31 -39.57 -7.75
N ASN A 384 14.70 -40.79 -8.14
CA ASN A 384 14.07 -41.52 -9.22
C ASN A 384 13.12 -42.60 -8.69
N ILE A 385 11.82 -42.38 -8.86
CA ILE A 385 10.78 -43.32 -8.43
C ILE A 385 10.44 -44.28 -9.58
N PRO A 386 10.60 -45.61 -9.41
CA PRO A 386 10.21 -46.58 -10.43
C PRO A 386 8.69 -46.65 -10.61
N GLN A 387 8.22 -46.71 -11.85
CA GLN A 387 6.81 -46.89 -12.17
C GLN A 387 6.46 -48.36 -12.37
N GLN A 388 5.22 -48.74 -12.05
CA GLN A 388 4.75 -50.13 -12.18
C GLN A 388 4.68 -50.61 -13.64
N GLU A 389 4.42 -49.69 -14.59
CA GLU A 389 4.29 -49.99 -16.03
C GLU A 389 5.63 -49.92 -16.79
N GLY A 390 6.74 -49.73 -16.08
CA GLY A 390 8.06 -49.47 -16.66
C GLY A 390 8.31 -47.97 -16.86
N GLY A 391 9.53 -47.51 -16.55
CA GLY A 391 9.90 -46.09 -16.54
C GLY A 391 10.24 -45.56 -15.15
N ARG A 392 10.65 -44.29 -15.08
CA ARG A 392 11.04 -43.62 -13.82
C ARG A 392 10.50 -42.20 -13.80
N ILE A 393 9.94 -41.79 -12.67
CA ILE A 393 9.60 -40.39 -12.41
C ILE A 393 10.79 -39.74 -11.72
N LEU A 394 11.32 -38.68 -12.33
CA LEU A 394 12.29 -37.81 -11.69
C LEU A 394 11.56 -36.83 -10.77
N CYS A 395 11.86 -36.90 -9.48
CA CYS A 395 11.40 -35.97 -8.45
C CYS A 395 12.60 -35.10 -8.06
N ARG A 396 12.44 -33.79 -8.16
CA ARG A 396 13.52 -32.86 -7.84
C ARG A 396 13.14 -31.97 -6.67
N GLY A 397 13.85 -32.14 -5.56
CA GLY A 397 13.83 -31.23 -4.41
C GLY A 397 15.11 -30.40 -4.37
N THR A 398 15.14 -29.42 -3.47
CA THR A 398 16.36 -28.69 -3.14
C THR A 398 16.61 -28.80 -1.65
N HIS A 399 17.86 -28.90 -1.25
CA HIS A 399 18.26 -28.66 0.12
C HIS A 399 19.23 -27.49 0.12
N VAL A 400 18.92 -26.49 0.93
CA VAL A 400 19.78 -25.34 1.10
C VAL A 400 20.47 -25.50 2.45
N TYR A 401 21.79 -25.52 2.45
CA TYR A 401 22.58 -25.61 3.68
C TYR A 401 22.48 -24.26 4.41
N LEU A 402 21.39 -24.09 5.16
CA LEU A 402 21.06 -22.89 5.93
C LEU A 402 21.19 -23.10 7.45
N GLY A 403 21.95 -24.11 7.89
CA GLY A 403 21.93 -24.55 9.30
C GLY A 403 20.62 -25.21 9.70
N ASP A 404 20.56 -25.73 10.93
CA ASP A 404 19.41 -26.50 11.41
C ASP A 404 18.19 -25.65 11.80
N ASP A 405 18.36 -24.33 11.94
CA ASP A 405 17.39 -23.44 12.58
C ASP A 405 16.71 -22.44 11.61
N MET A 406 17.03 -22.46 10.31
CA MET A 406 16.39 -21.61 9.30
C MET A 406 15.38 -22.40 8.44
N PRO A 407 14.25 -21.81 8.00
CA PRO A 407 13.32 -22.51 7.14
C PRO A 407 13.96 -22.79 5.79
N ASP A 408 14.17 -24.07 5.49
CA ASP A 408 14.68 -24.52 4.20
C ASP A 408 13.72 -24.04 3.10
N PRO A 409 14.15 -23.22 2.12
CA PRO A 409 13.33 -22.78 0.98
C PRO A 409 12.76 -23.94 0.17
N GLY A 410 13.32 -25.15 0.33
CA GLY A 410 12.80 -26.40 -0.18
C GLY A 410 11.72 -27.05 0.70
N LEU A 411 11.21 -26.40 1.74
CA LEU A 411 9.95 -26.74 2.43
C LEU A 411 8.80 -25.95 1.81
N VAL A 412 7.62 -26.57 1.72
CA VAL A 412 6.43 -25.89 1.18
C VAL A 412 6.05 -24.70 2.05
N LEU A 413 5.93 -23.53 1.41
CA LEU A 413 5.68 -22.26 2.11
C LEU A 413 4.35 -22.28 2.87
N ALA A 414 4.33 -21.60 4.01
CA ALA A 414 3.12 -21.33 4.78
C ALA A 414 2.01 -20.72 3.90
N GLY A 415 0.77 -21.17 4.11
CA GLY A 415 -0.39 -20.75 3.32
C GLY A 415 -0.55 -21.47 1.97
N THR A 416 0.39 -22.33 1.56
CA THR A 416 0.25 -23.13 0.33
C THR A 416 -0.78 -24.24 0.52
N ARG A 417 -1.66 -24.44 -0.45
CA ARG A 417 -2.63 -25.54 -0.47
C ARG A 417 -1.92 -26.89 -0.57
N CYS A 418 -2.13 -27.79 0.39
CA CYS A 418 -1.60 -29.15 0.34
C CYS A 418 -2.65 -30.19 -0.08
N ASP A 419 -3.90 -29.97 0.34
CA ASP A 419 -5.06 -30.81 0.03
C ASP A 419 -6.34 -29.95 0.06
N ASP A 420 -7.50 -30.54 -0.19
CA ASP A 420 -8.81 -29.87 -0.11
C ASP A 420 -9.05 -29.28 1.28
N GLY A 421 -9.05 -27.94 1.38
CA GLY A 421 -9.24 -27.21 2.64
C GLY A 421 -8.06 -27.32 3.62
N VAL A 422 -6.89 -27.80 3.19
CA VAL A 422 -5.70 -27.94 4.03
C VAL A 422 -4.55 -27.06 3.52
N LEU A 423 -4.02 -26.23 4.40
CA LEU A 423 -2.89 -25.34 4.15
C LEU A 423 -1.64 -25.77 4.90
N SER A 424 -0.47 -25.49 4.34
CA SER A 424 0.79 -25.52 5.08
C SER A 424 0.80 -24.43 6.14
N GLY A 425 1.16 -24.77 7.37
CA GLY A 425 1.11 -23.90 8.54
C GLY A 425 2.40 -23.12 8.74
N SER A 426 3.35 -23.68 9.49
CA SER A 426 4.65 -23.05 9.78
C SER A 426 5.76 -23.73 8.98
N VAL A 427 6.73 -22.94 8.52
CA VAL A 427 7.91 -23.45 7.81
C VAL A 427 8.99 -23.97 8.79
N TYR A 428 8.84 -23.71 10.10
CA TYR A 428 9.78 -24.15 11.14
C TYR A 428 9.37 -25.48 11.80
N HIS A 429 8.07 -25.65 12.02
CA HIS A 429 7.48 -26.83 12.63
C HIS A 429 6.34 -27.30 11.77
N PHE A 430 6.31 -28.60 11.49
CA PHE A 430 5.21 -29.12 10.68
C PHE A 430 3.88 -28.93 11.37
N SER A 431 3.03 -28.21 10.67
CA SER A 431 1.63 -28.01 11.00
C SER A 431 0.90 -27.91 9.68
N SER A 432 -0.11 -28.75 9.49
CA SER A 432 -1.15 -28.52 8.49
C SER A 432 -2.32 -27.81 9.18
N VAL A 433 -2.80 -26.75 8.56
CA VAL A 433 -3.94 -25.97 9.06
C VAL A 433 -5.15 -26.33 8.23
N VAL A 434 -6.16 -26.92 8.87
CA VAL A 434 -7.46 -27.14 8.24
C VAL A 434 -8.21 -25.81 8.23
N LEU A 435 -8.57 -25.33 7.04
CA LEU A 435 -9.45 -24.19 6.87
C LEU A 435 -10.84 -24.57 7.40
N SER A 436 -11.09 -24.31 8.68
CA SER A 436 -12.43 -24.43 9.21
C SER A 436 -13.26 -23.24 8.72
N GLN A 437 -14.48 -23.49 8.27
CA GLN A 437 -15.50 -22.45 8.03
C GLN A 437 -15.85 -21.63 9.30
N ASN A 438 -15.24 -21.96 10.46
CA ASN A 438 -15.49 -21.38 11.77
C ASN A 438 -14.32 -20.55 12.32
N VAL A 439 -13.25 -20.29 11.55
CA VAL A 439 -12.20 -19.31 11.94
C VAL A 439 -12.59 -17.87 11.55
N PHE A 440 -13.81 -17.68 11.08
CA PHE A 440 -14.37 -16.39 10.74
C PHE A 440 -14.75 -15.67 12.04
N ASN A 441 -13.96 -14.65 12.41
CA ASN A 441 -14.29 -13.74 13.52
C ASN A 441 -15.72 -13.18 13.35
N ILE A 442 -16.38 -12.77 14.43
CA ILE A 442 -17.77 -12.26 14.41
C ILE A 442 -17.99 -11.13 13.36
N SER A 443 -16.97 -10.30 13.12
CA SER A 443 -16.97 -9.26 12.05
C SER A 443 -17.13 -9.86 10.64
N MET A 444 -16.51 -11.00 10.38
CA MET A 444 -16.56 -11.73 9.11
C MET A 444 -17.90 -12.44 8.89
N THR A 445 -18.58 -12.89 9.96
CA THR A 445 -19.90 -13.55 9.85
C THR A 445 -21.02 -12.60 9.42
N LEU A 446 -20.88 -11.30 9.73
CA LEU A 446 -21.82 -10.26 9.32
C LEU A 446 -21.50 -9.68 7.94
N CYS A 447 -20.44 -10.14 7.30
CA CYS A 447 -20.06 -9.68 5.97
C CYS A 447 -20.84 -10.43 4.89
N PHE A 448 -21.66 -9.71 4.13
CA PHE A 448 -22.41 -10.32 3.02
C PHE A 448 -21.57 -10.57 1.75
N GLN A 449 -20.30 -10.14 1.75
CA GLN A 449 -19.38 -10.24 0.63
C GLN A 449 -17.96 -10.59 1.12
N VAL A 450 -16.92 -10.17 0.40
CA VAL A 450 -15.53 -10.52 0.76
C VAL A 450 -15.00 -9.64 1.89
N CYS A 451 -14.07 -10.19 2.68
CA CYS A 451 -13.38 -9.47 3.74
C CYS A 451 -11.94 -9.16 3.33
N ASN A 452 -11.47 -7.98 3.71
CA ASN A 452 -10.07 -7.60 3.54
C ASN A 452 -9.20 -8.09 4.72
N ASN A 453 -7.89 -7.92 4.61
CA ASN A 453 -6.88 -8.26 5.61
C ASN A 453 -7.04 -7.53 6.96
N LYS A 454 -7.76 -6.40 6.97
CA LYS A 454 -8.14 -5.66 8.18
C LYS A 454 -9.44 -6.13 8.82
N LYS A 455 -10.05 -7.21 8.29
CA LYS A 455 -11.29 -7.83 8.77
C LYS A 455 -12.54 -6.96 8.59
N ASN A 456 -12.50 -6.06 7.60
CA ASN A 456 -13.63 -5.25 7.16
C ASN A 456 -14.16 -5.77 5.82
N CYS A 457 -15.45 -5.59 5.56
CA CYS A 457 -16.01 -5.96 4.27
C CYS A 457 -15.54 -5.06 3.14
N HIS A 458 -15.36 -5.65 1.97
CA HIS A 458 -15.18 -4.94 0.72
C HIS A 458 -16.39 -5.21 -0.17
N CYS A 459 -17.17 -4.15 -0.43
CA CYS A 459 -18.46 -4.22 -1.08
C CYS A 459 -18.36 -3.98 -2.59
N GLU A 460 -19.15 -4.72 -3.36
CA GLU A 460 -19.40 -4.43 -4.77
C GLU A 460 -20.08 -3.06 -4.95
N ALA A 461 -19.98 -2.52 -6.16
CA ALA A 461 -20.35 -1.16 -6.53
C ALA A 461 -21.70 -0.63 -6.00
N ASN A 462 -22.69 -1.50 -5.73
CA ASN A 462 -24.03 -1.10 -5.29
C ASN A 462 -24.31 -1.32 -3.81
N TRP A 463 -23.31 -1.71 -3.01
CA TRP A 463 -23.47 -2.02 -1.59
C TRP A 463 -22.59 -1.11 -0.73
N ALA A 464 -23.03 -0.82 0.50
CA ALA A 464 -22.35 0.07 1.42
C ALA A 464 -21.59 -0.71 2.50
N PRO A 465 -20.33 -0.35 2.79
CA PRO A 465 -19.68 -0.80 4.02
C PRO A 465 -20.41 -0.24 5.25
N PRO A 466 -20.27 -0.85 6.45
CA PRO A 466 -19.24 -1.84 6.82
C PRO A 466 -19.62 -3.30 6.58
N PHE A 467 -20.88 -3.63 6.29
CA PHE A 467 -21.36 -5.02 6.21
C PHE A 467 -21.84 -5.46 4.81
N CYS A 468 -21.95 -4.54 3.85
CA CYS A 468 -22.50 -4.78 2.51
C CYS A 468 -23.97 -5.23 2.49
N GLU A 469 -24.78 -4.82 3.48
CA GLU A 469 -26.22 -5.13 3.58
C GLU A 469 -27.12 -4.03 2.99
N LYS A 470 -26.60 -2.80 2.90
CA LYS A 470 -27.36 -1.64 2.43
C LYS A 470 -26.85 -1.18 1.08
N VAL A 471 -27.71 -0.52 0.31
CA VAL A 471 -27.31 0.08 -0.97
C VAL A 471 -26.29 1.20 -0.74
N GLY A 472 -25.23 1.24 -1.55
CA GLY A 472 -24.13 2.19 -1.42
C GLY A 472 -23.28 2.33 -2.67
N PHE A 473 -22.11 2.94 -2.51
CA PHE A 473 -21.15 3.21 -3.59
C PHE A 473 -20.05 2.14 -3.73
N GLY A 474 -20.15 1.01 -3.02
CA GLY A 474 -19.12 -0.05 -3.02
C GLY A 474 -17.86 0.30 -2.24
N GLY A 475 -16.86 -0.56 -2.35
CA GLY A 475 -15.57 -0.47 -1.67
C GLY A 475 -15.63 -0.84 -0.19
N SER A 476 -14.63 -0.42 0.57
CA SER A 476 -14.50 -0.69 2.00
C SER A 476 -14.31 0.60 2.77
N ILE A 477 -14.47 0.54 4.10
CA ILE A 477 -14.02 1.64 4.97
C ILE A 477 -12.51 1.91 4.83
N ASP A 478 -11.75 0.92 4.35
CA ASP A 478 -10.30 1.01 4.15
C ASP A 478 -9.87 1.41 2.74
N SER A 479 -10.72 1.28 1.72
CA SER A 479 -10.33 1.37 0.30
C SER A 479 -11.06 2.45 -0.49
N GLY A 480 -11.84 3.30 0.19
CA GLY A 480 -12.69 4.31 -0.45
C GLY A 480 -13.89 3.72 -1.21
N PRO A 481 -14.81 4.56 -1.71
CA PRO A 481 -15.98 4.10 -2.47
C PRO A 481 -15.57 3.64 -3.87
N MET A 482 -16.19 2.59 -4.41
CA MET A 482 -15.89 2.08 -5.76
C MET A 482 -16.52 2.94 -6.88
N ARG A 483 -17.67 3.56 -6.60
CA ARG A 483 -18.39 4.40 -7.55
C ARG A 483 -18.12 5.88 -7.30
N LEU A 484 -18.06 6.62 -8.41
CA LEU A 484 -17.98 8.08 -8.37
C LEU A 484 -19.15 8.67 -7.59
N ALA A 485 -18.85 9.46 -6.57
CA ALA A 485 -19.85 10.21 -5.82
C ALA A 485 -20.42 11.40 -6.60
N ALA A 486 -19.99 11.61 -7.86
CA ALA A 486 -20.42 12.71 -8.73
C ALA A 486 -21.95 12.77 -8.92
N ASP A 487 -22.63 11.62 -8.87
CA ASP A 487 -24.09 11.54 -8.92
C ASP A 487 -24.75 12.32 -7.76
N SER A 488 -24.12 12.34 -6.58
CA SER A 488 -24.72 12.98 -5.38
C SER A 488 -24.78 14.51 -5.48
N VAL A 489 -23.77 15.16 -6.07
CA VAL A 489 -23.74 16.62 -6.22
C VAL A 489 -24.73 17.07 -7.30
N LEU A 490 -24.78 16.36 -8.43
CA LEU A 490 -25.74 16.67 -9.49
C LEU A 490 -27.18 16.47 -9.01
N ILE A 491 -27.44 15.39 -8.25
CA ILE A 491 -28.75 15.10 -7.67
C ILE A 491 -29.11 16.13 -6.60
N THR A 492 -28.20 16.50 -5.70
CA THR A 492 -28.49 17.52 -4.68
C THR A 492 -28.74 18.89 -5.28
N VAL A 493 -27.97 19.29 -6.30
CA VAL A 493 -28.22 20.53 -7.05
C VAL A 493 -29.57 20.47 -7.77
N ALA A 494 -29.92 19.35 -8.42
CA ALA A 494 -31.22 19.18 -9.05
C ALA A 494 -32.38 19.23 -8.03
N ILE A 495 -32.21 18.64 -6.84
CA ILE A 495 -33.19 18.72 -5.74
C ILE A 495 -33.31 20.15 -5.23
N LEU A 496 -32.21 20.88 -5.07
CA LEU A 496 -32.23 22.28 -4.63
C LEU A 496 -32.92 23.18 -5.67
N VAL A 497 -32.61 23.00 -6.96
CA VAL A 497 -33.25 23.75 -8.05
C VAL A 497 -34.74 23.44 -8.12
N THR A 498 -35.15 22.17 -7.96
CA THR A 498 -36.58 21.80 -7.94
C THR A 498 -37.30 22.36 -6.71
N LEU A 499 -36.68 22.35 -5.53
CA LEU A 499 -37.26 22.95 -4.33
C LEU A 499 -37.40 24.48 -4.46
N VAL A 500 -36.38 25.17 -4.99
CA VAL A 500 -36.41 26.62 -5.20
C VAL A 500 -37.49 26.99 -6.23
N THR A 501 -37.60 26.25 -7.33
CA THR A 501 -38.63 26.50 -8.35
C THR A 501 -40.05 26.26 -7.82
N LEU A 502 -40.27 25.23 -6.99
CA LEU A 502 -41.54 25.01 -6.29
C LEU A 502 -41.87 26.13 -5.30
N LEU A 503 -40.87 26.65 -4.58
CA LEU A 503 -41.03 27.80 -3.67
C LEU A 503 -41.43 29.07 -4.44
N ILE A 504 -40.79 29.34 -5.57
CA ILE A 504 -41.15 30.48 -6.42
C ILE A 504 -42.58 30.32 -6.97
N ALA A 505 -42.94 29.12 -7.44
CA ALA A 505 -44.28 28.83 -7.95
C ALA A 505 -45.36 29.02 -6.88
N THR A 506 -45.13 28.53 -5.66
CA THR A 506 -46.07 28.70 -4.54
C THR A 506 -46.23 30.16 -4.13
N VAL A 507 -45.15 30.95 -4.10
CA VAL A 507 -45.22 32.40 -3.86
C VAL A 507 -46.02 33.11 -4.94
N ILE A 508 -45.81 32.78 -6.22
CA ILE A 508 -46.57 33.35 -7.34
C ILE A 508 -48.07 33.03 -7.22
N VAL A 509 -48.42 31.79 -6.89
CA VAL A 509 -49.82 31.38 -6.67
C VAL A 509 -50.42 32.12 -5.47
N PHE A 510 -49.67 32.27 -4.37
CA PHE A 510 -50.15 32.97 -3.18
C PHE A 510 -50.37 34.47 -3.44
N VAL A 511 -49.45 35.12 -4.17
CA VAL A 511 -49.58 36.52 -4.58
C VAL A 511 -50.78 36.67 -5.51
N LYS A 512 -50.91 35.85 -6.57
CA LYS A 512 -52.07 35.91 -7.46
C LYS A 512 -53.38 35.64 -6.75
N ARG A 513 -53.43 34.69 -5.81
CA ARG A 513 -54.61 34.40 -4.98
C ARG A 513 -54.95 35.57 -4.06
N LYS A 514 -53.97 36.22 -3.45
CA LYS A 514 -54.15 37.41 -2.60
C LYS A 514 -54.63 38.60 -3.42
N THR A 515 -54.09 38.82 -4.62
CA THR A 515 -54.54 39.86 -5.55
C THR A 515 -55.97 39.58 -6.06
N LEU A 516 -56.31 38.32 -6.35
CA LEU A 516 -57.66 37.92 -6.76
C LEU A 516 -58.68 38.12 -5.63
N LEU A 517 -58.34 37.75 -4.39
CA LEU A 517 -59.16 37.98 -3.21
C LEU A 517 -59.35 39.48 -2.91
N HIS A 518 -58.31 40.29 -3.12
CA HIS A 518 -58.40 41.76 -2.96
C HIS A 518 -59.29 42.43 -4.01
N LEU A 519 -59.34 41.87 -5.23
CA LEU A 519 -60.22 42.31 -6.32
C LEU A 519 -61.68 41.89 -6.10
N MET A 520 -61.94 40.75 -5.45
CA MET A 520 -63.30 40.27 -5.21
C MET A 520 -63.96 40.83 -3.93
N PHE A 521 -63.18 41.34 -2.96
CA PHE A 521 -63.70 41.94 -1.73
C PHE A 521 -62.96 43.23 -1.30
N PRO A 522 -63.25 44.39 -1.92
CA PRO A 522 -62.80 45.67 -1.38
C PRO A 522 -63.62 46.01 -0.12
N ASN A 523 -62.96 45.98 1.04
CA ASN A 523 -63.53 46.34 2.34
C ASN A 523 -64.04 47.80 2.33
N LYS A 524 -65.36 47.99 2.46
CA LYS A 524 -65.97 49.27 2.88
C LYS A 524 -65.55 49.56 4.33
N LYS A 525 -64.83 50.65 4.57
CA LYS A 525 -64.69 51.23 5.93
C LYS A 525 -65.41 52.57 5.96
N GLY A 526 -66.41 52.65 6.85
CA GLY A 526 -67.23 53.81 7.11
C GLY A 526 -66.54 54.89 7.94
N THR A 527 -67.04 56.10 7.74
CA THR A 527 -66.73 57.37 8.40
C THR A 527 -67.18 57.34 9.87
N LEU A 528 -66.28 57.67 10.80
CA LEU A 528 -66.67 58.32 12.07
C LEU A 528 -65.48 59.03 12.71
N ASP A 529 -65.73 60.30 13.02
CA ASP A 529 -64.81 61.39 13.32
C ASP A 529 -64.01 61.26 14.61
N LYS A 530 -62.78 61.79 14.58
CA LYS A 530 -62.02 62.19 15.78
C LYS A 530 -61.91 63.72 15.80
N PHE A 531 -62.71 64.34 16.67
CA PHE A 531 -62.55 65.72 17.10
C PHE A 531 -61.22 65.93 17.84
N ARG A 532 -60.51 67.03 17.55
CA ARG A 532 -59.78 67.81 18.56
C ARG A 532 -59.54 69.27 18.11
N TYR A 533 -59.91 70.15 19.03
CA TYR A 533 -59.76 71.61 19.09
C TYR A 533 -58.32 72.12 18.97
N CYS A 534 -58.16 73.35 18.45
CA CYS A 534 -57.35 74.41 19.07
C CYS A 534 -57.73 75.82 18.55
N VAL A 535 -57.66 76.78 19.48
CA VAL A 535 -58.21 78.16 19.52
C VAL A 535 -57.24 79.19 18.88
N PRO A 536 -57.69 80.42 18.51
CA PRO A 536 -57.08 81.27 17.48
C PRO A 536 -56.22 82.43 18.04
N SER A 537 -55.54 83.15 17.14
CA SER A 537 -54.99 84.49 17.42
C SER A 537 -55.21 85.45 16.24
N MET A 538 -55.69 86.63 16.59
CA MET A 538 -56.07 87.77 15.76
C MET A 538 -54.90 88.71 15.45
N SER A 539 -54.87 89.16 14.18
CA SER A 539 -54.87 90.57 13.76
C SER A 539 -53.54 91.30 13.56
N LYS A 540 -53.34 91.80 12.33
CA LYS A 540 -53.36 93.25 12.02
C LYS A 540 -53.46 93.53 10.51
N HIS A 541 -54.12 94.65 10.22
CA HIS A 541 -54.55 95.20 8.93
C HIS A 541 -53.45 95.49 7.90
N GLY A 542 -53.84 95.54 6.62
CA GLY A 542 -53.11 96.26 5.57
C GLY A 542 -53.63 95.95 4.17
N ALA A 543 -54.11 96.95 3.46
CA ALA A 543 -54.87 96.86 2.22
C ALA A 543 -54.03 96.60 0.94
N SER A 544 -54.75 96.19 -0.11
CA SER A 544 -54.61 96.66 -1.51
C SER A 544 -53.93 95.76 -2.57
N PHE A 545 -54.76 95.42 -3.57
CA PHE A 545 -54.51 95.35 -5.02
C PHE A 545 -53.76 94.18 -5.71
N LYS A 546 -54.57 93.51 -6.54
CA LYS A 546 -54.40 93.09 -7.96
C LYS A 546 -53.47 91.93 -8.39
N THR A 547 -54.11 91.13 -9.27
CA THR A 547 -53.64 90.38 -10.45
C THR A 547 -52.95 89.01 -10.31
N ARG A 548 -53.74 87.99 -10.70
CA ARG A 548 -53.45 86.61 -11.16
C ARG A 548 -52.53 86.57 -12.41
N PRO A 549 -52.13 85.39 -12.96
CA PRO A 549 -52.02 84.03 -12.38
C PRO A 549 -50.82 83.17 -12.89
N LEU A 550 -50.80 81.90 -12.45
CA LEU A 550 -50.46 80.67 -13.19
C LEU A 550 -48.97 80.26 -13.24
N ASN A 551 -48.64 79.24 -12.44
CA ASN A 551 -47.47 78.41 -12.62
C ASN A 551 -47.84 76.93 -12.73
N THR A 552 -47.30 76.33 -13.80
CA THR A 552 -46.73 74.98 -13.91
C THR A 552 -47.63 73.75 -13.76
N ILE A 553 -47.97 73.20 -14.93
CA ILE A 553 -48.32 71.80 -15.20
C ILE A 553 -47.06 71.14 -15.79
N ASN A 554 -46.58 70.02 -15.23
CA ASN A 554 -46.41 68.78 -16.00
C ASN A 554 -45.95 67.58 -15.15
N CYS A 555 -46.61 66.46 -15.43
CA CYS A 555 -46.45 65.12 -14.87
C CYS A 555 -45.17 64.40 -15.35
N PRO A 556 -44.73 63.37 -14.60
CA PRO A 556 -43.68 62.44 -15.02
C PRO A 556 -44.19 61.32 -15.94
N LYS A 557 -43.22 60.79 -16.69
CA LYS A 557 -43.25 59.70 -17.66
C LYS A 557 -43.53 58.34 -17.02
N ASN A 558 -44.19 57.44 -17.77
CA ASN A 558 -44.01 55.99 -17.62
C ASN A 558 -44.25 55.24 -18.96
N ILE A 559 -43.26 54.40 -19.30
CA ILE A 559 -43.34 53.03 -19.86
C ILE A 559 -43.97 52.81 -21.25
N LEU A 560 -43.22 52.24 -22.21
CA LEU A 560 -43.43 50.87 -22.71
C LEU A 560 -42.38 50.41 -23.76
N CYS A 561 -42.37 49.07 -23.92
CA CYS A 561 -41.40 48.15 -24.47
C CYS A 561 -41.14 48.17 -26.00
N TYR A 562 -40.00 47.53 -26.30
CA TYR A 562 -39.49 46.96 -27.55
C TYR A 562 -40.51 46.26 -28.47
N ALA A 563 -40.32 46.49 -29.79
CA ALA A 563 -40.48 45.50 -30.86
C ALA A 563 -39.68 45.93 -32.09
N ASN A 564 -38.89 45.01 -32.67
CA ASN A 564 -38.46 44.89 -34.09
C ASN A 564 -37.45 43.72 -34.18
N TYR A 565 -37.34 42.85 -35.20
CA TYR A 565 -38.10 42.51 -36.41
C TYR A 565 -37.48 41.19 -36.97
N LEU A 566 -38.33 40.33 -37.56
CA LEU A 566 -38.12 39.36 -38.67
C LEU A 566 -36.83 38.52 -38.85
N LEU A 567 -36.99 37.19 -39.06
CA LEU A 567 -36.96 36.55 -40.40
C LEU A 567 -37.35 35.06 -40.35
N ASN A 568 -37.87 34.60 -41.50
CA ASN A 568 -38.64 33.38 -41.75
C ASN A 568 -37.79 32.35 -42.55
N THR A 569 -38.08 31.05 -42.38
CA THR A 569 -37.90 29.90 -43.34
C THR A 569 -36.46 29.47 -43.70
N HIS A 570 -36.04 28.20 -43.90
CA HIS A 570 -36.63 27.01 -44.53
C HIS A 570 -35.84 25.72 -44.12
N TYR A 571 -36.48 24.56 -44.30
CA TYR A 571 -36.02 23.14 -44.24
C TYR A 571 -34.65 22.80 -44.90
N SER A 572 -33.87 21.83 -44.39
CA SER A 572 -33.88 20.38 -44.78
C SER A 572 -32.73 19.55 -44.16
N GLN A 573 -32.95 18.24 -44.15
CA GLN A 573 -32.10 17.10 -43.73
C GLN A 573 -30.65 17.07 -44.29
N PHE A 574 -29.69 16.62 -43.47
CA PHE A 574 -29.04 15.29 -43.52
C PHE A 574 -28.26 15.03 -42.23
#